data_AF-A0A7S0YZP7-F1
#
_entry.id   AF-A0A7S0YZP7-F1
#
_cell.length_a   1.000
_cell.length_b   1.000
_cell.length_c   1.000
_cell.angle_alpha   90.00
_cell.angle_beta   90.00
_cell.angle_gamma   90.00
#
_symmetry.space_group_name_H-M   'P 1'
#
loop_
_entity.id
_entity.type
_entity.pdbx_description
1 polymer ?
#
loop_
_entity_poly.entity_id
_entity_poly.type
_entity_poly.pdbx_seq_one_letter_code
_entity_poly.pdbx_strand_id
1 'polypeptide(L)'
;PGGTQTRRRTVTLERLRGEGGQSVLPVRIDGVWYDLSDYRAAHPGGKWLLDYSYGKDVTAIFKSIHLFAKEETQSKLDKLPIIDQDSPILAKPNVFTADLVPPTTGREIDTPFQADLRAMLTRRFTSREDFKAPADHWVRIGLAAAATAYCWNGWLHGDVAATAALPLVHWILAAHTCHEATHSTLSTNEHVNYWLQFTAHPIMFNVYVWIPQHLISHHQYTNDPNLDVDVHHFAPALLSQEQPPLDPESNRGWTFAWKGMLTTVGTCILQPMRTLLDSKTPNFDENITPIPHGVTKAQLALSMAPSFFVLLYPLFAFLPSDPALAAFLEVWPWVGMSMIWTAMTQTSHIQQQC
;
A
#
# COMPACT_ATOMS: atom_id res chain seq x y z
N PRO A 1 -46.40 12.18 -13.89
CA PRO A 1 -45.41 11.88 -12.83
C PRO A 1 -45.16 10.36 -12.74
N GLY A 2 -44.44 9.81 -13.71
CA GLY A 2 -44.02 8.41 -13.72
C GLY A 2 -42.51 8.37 -13.51
N GLY A 3 -42.08 8.29 -12.25
CA GLY A 3 -40.67 8.09 -11.93
C GLY A 3 -40.31 6.65 -12.21
N THR A 4 -39.45 6.43 -13.20
CA THR A 4 -38.76 5.15 -13.42
C THR A 4 -37.94 4.83 -12.18
N GLN A 5 -38.46 3.98 -11.29
CA GLN A 5 -37.65 3.32 -10.27
C GLN A 5 -36.68 2.39 -11.01
N THR A 6 -35.42 2.80 -11.10
CA THR A 6 -34.33 1.93 -11.52
C THR A 6 -34.26 0.78 -10.52
N ARG A 7 -34.77 -0.39 -10.91
CA ARG A 7 -34.77 -1.60 -10.09
C ARG A 7 -33.30 -2.00 -9.88
N ARG A 8 -32.73 -1.66 -8.71
CA ARG A 8 -31.37 -2.05 -8.34
C ARG A 8 -31.28 -3.58 -8.37
N ARG A 9 -30.28 -4.12 -9.06
CA ARG A 9 -30.06 -5.57 -9.14
C ARG A 9 -29.47 -6.05 -7.81
N THR A 10 -30.25 -6.74 -7.00
CA THR A 10 -29.73 -7.53 -5.87
C THR A 10 -28.93 -8.70 -6.43
N VAL A 11 -27.75 -8.97 -5.87
CA VAL A 11 -26.95 -10.15 -6.24
C VAL A 11 -27.77 -11.42 -5.96
N THR A 12 -28.06 -12.21 -6.99
CA THR A 12 -28.79 -13.47 -6.83
C THR A 12 -27.89 -14.55 -6.21
N LEU A 13 -28.49 -15.46 -5.43
CA LEU A 13 -27.81 -16.60 -4.80
C LEU A 13 -27.00 -17.47 -5.79
N GLU A 14 -27.38 -17.51 -7.06
CA GLU A 14 -26.66 -18.24 -8.11
C GLU A 14 -25.28 -17.64 -8.40
N ARG A 15 -25.14 -16.31 -8.40
CA ARG A 15 -23.85 -15.62 -8.55
C ARG A 15 -22.94 -15.86 -7.33
N LEU A 16 -23.54 -16.04 -6.15
CA LEU A 16 -22.83 -16.38 -4.90
C LEU A 16 -22.32 -17.83 -4.87
N ARG A 17 -22.91 -18.74 -5.67
CA ARG A 17 -22.60 -20.18 -5.69
C ARG A 17 -21.46 -20.60 -6.62
N GLY A 18 -20.88 -19.68 -7.39
CA GLY A 18 -19.62 -19.96 -8.09
C GLY A 18 -19.74 -20.95 -9.26
N GLU A 19 -20.92 -21.16 -9.83
CA GLU A 19 -21.04 -21.87 -11.11
C GLU A 19 -20.71 -20.90 -12.25
N GLY A 20 -19.42 -20.65 -12.45
CA GLY A 20 -18.92 -19.75 -13.52
C GLY A 20 -17.54 -19.14 -13.30
N GLY A 21 -16.89 -19.37 -12.16
CA GLY A 21 -15.47 -18.98 -11.95
C GLY A 21 -15.20 -17.48 -11.77
N GLN A 22 -16.21 -16.60 -11.75
CA GLN A 22 -16.03 -15.21 -11.33
C GLN A 22 -16.38 -15.04 -9.85
N SER A 23 -15.35 -14.87 -9.03
CA SER A 23 -15.48 -14.55 -7.62
C SER A 23 -16.01 -13.12 -7.41
N VAL A 24 -17.01 -13.02 -6.52
CA VAL A 24 -17.62 -11.77 -6.05
C VAL A 24 -16.56 -10.89 -5.38
N LEU A 25 -16.58 -9.58 -5.62
CA LEU A 25 -15.70 -8.59 -5.02
C LEU A 25 -16.52 -7.66 -4.11
N PRO A 26 -16.80 -8.07 -2.87
CA PRO A 26 -17.58 -7.26 -1.93
C PRO A 26 -16.74 -6.07 -1.45
N VAL A 27 -17.29 -4.86 -1.55
CA VAL A 27 -16.66 -3.64 -1.01
C VAL A 27 -17.73 -2.80 -0.35
N ARG A 28 -17.45 -2.23 0.82
CA ARG A 28 -18.40 -1.40 1.57
C ARG A 28 -18.08 0.09 1.41
N ILE A 29 -19.10 0.88 1.06
CA ILE A 29 -19.01 2.34 0.93
C ILE A 29 -20.29 2.93 1.54
N ASP A 30 -20.13 3.89 2.46
CA ASP A 30 -21.23 4.55 3.17
C ASP A 30 -22.23 3.55 3.78
N GLY A 31 -21.70 2.48 4.37
CA GLY A 31 -22.48 1.44 5.04
C GLY A 31 -23.09 0.38 4.11
N VAL A 32 -23.08 0.58 2.79
CA VAL A 32 -23.67 -0.31 1.79
C VAL A 32 -22.62 -1.21 1.16
N TRP A 33 -22.91 -2.50 1.05
CA TRP A 33 -22.05 -3.47 0.36
C TRP A 33 -22.37 -3.54 -1.14
N TYR A 34 -21.35 -3.37 -1.97
CA TYR A 34 -21.44 -3.43 -3.42
C TYR A 34 -20.62 -4.61 -3.96
N ASP A 35 -21.08 -5.23 -5.05
CA ASP A 35 -20.28 -6.17 -5.84
C ASP A 35 -19.59 -5.44 -6.99
N LEU A 36 -18.26 -5.32 -6.93
CA LEU A 36 -17.45 -4.62 -7.92
C LEU A 36 -16.90 -5.55 -9.02
N SER A 37 -17.26 -6.84 -9.02
CA SER A 37 -16.65 -7.84 -9.90
C SER A 37 -16.69 -7.48 -11.38
N ASP A 38 -17.85 -7.01 -11.86
CA ASP A 38 -18.03 -6.63 -13.28
C ASP A 38 -17.40 -5.26 -13.58
N TYR A 39 -17.37 -4.38 -12.59
CA TYR A 39 -16.91 -3.01 -12.78
C TYR A 39 -15.40 -2.86 -12.72
N ARG A 40 -14.68 -3.75 -12.00
CA ARG A 40 -13.27 -3.54 -11.71
C ARG A 40 -12.38 -3.33 -12.93
N ALA A 41 -12.67 -4.01 -14.04
CA ALA A 41 -11.92 -3.87 -15.29
C ALA A 41 -12.16 -2.53 -16.01
N ALA A 42 -13.23 -1.81 -15.68
CA ALA A 42 -13.58 -0.51 -16.24
C ALA A 42 -13.22 0.66 -15.31
N HIS A 43 -12.61 0.38 -14.14
CA HIS A 43 -12.24 1.40 -13.18
C HIS A 43 -11.06 2.23 -13.71
N PRO A 44 -11.14 3.58 -13.80
CA PRO A 44 -10.08 4.40 -14.40
C PRO A 44 -8.72 4.37 -13.68
N GLY A 45 -8.70 3.99 -12.40
CA GLY A 45 -7.45 3.76 -11.65
C GLY A 45 -6.85 2.37 -11.84
N GLY A 46 -7.48 1.51 -12.63
CA GLY A 46 -7.11 0.11 -12.79
C GLY A 46 -7.81 -0.84 -11.84
N LYS A 47 -8.00 -2.07 -12.33
CA LYS A 47 -8.67 -3.14 -11.57
C LYS A 47 -7.95 -3.50 -10.27
N TRP A 48 -6.62 -3.38 -10.27
CA TRP A 48 -5.77 -3.85 -9.19
C TRP A 48 -6.09 -3.12 -7.89
N LEU A 49 -6.33 -1.80 -7.93
CA LEU A 49 -6.74 -1.02 -6.76
C LEU A 49 -8.01 -1.57 -6.10
N LEU A 50 -8.97 -2.04 -6.89
CA LEU A 50 -10.21 -2.61 -6.37
C LEU A 50 -10.01 -4.02 -5.82
N ASP A 51 -9.08 -4.79 -6.39
CA ASP A 51 -8.71 -6.11 -5.87
C ASP A 51 -8.12 -6.05 -4.44
N TYR A 52 -7.49 -4.93 -4.06
CA TYR A 52 -7.00 -4.67 -2.70
C TYR A 52 -8.11 -4.30 -1.70
N SER A 53 -9.26 -3.85 -2.19
CA SER A 53 -10.43 -3.45 -1.38
C SER A 53 -11.36 -4.60 -1.05
N TYR A 54 -11.04 -5.83 -1.48
CA TYR A 54 -11.86 -7.02 -1.22
C TYR A 54 -12.21 -7.13 0.26
N GLY A 55 -13.51 -7.19 0.54
CA GLY A 55 -14.03 -7.42 1.88
C GLY A 55 -13.83 -6.25 2.83
N LYS A 56 -13.53 -5.03 2.35
CA LYS A 56 -13.20 -3.89 3.22
C LYS A 56 -14.21 -2.75 3.10
N ASP A 57 -14.35 -2.01 4.19
CA ASP A 57 -14.94 -0.68 4.17
C ASP A 57 -13.91 0.35 3.73
N VAL A 58 -14.16 0.95 2.57
CA VAL A 58 -13.25 1.91 1.93
C VAL A 58 -13.87 3.30 1.87
N THR A 59 -14.87 3.59 2.70
CA THR A 59 -15.64 4.85 2.66
C THR A 59 -14.73 6.08 2.71
N ALA A 60 -13.76 6.11 3.62
CA ALA A 60 -12.88 7.27 3.80
C ALA A 60 -11.94 7.45 2.59
N ILE A 61 -11.24 6.41 2.17
CA ILE A 61 -10.35 6.48 1.01
C ILE A 61 -11.13 6.75 -0.29
N PHE A 62 -12.33 6.19 -0.45
CA PHE A 62 -13.21 6.46 -1.58
C PHE A 62 -13.56 7.94 -1.67
N LYS A 63 -13.98 8.56 -0.56
CA LYS A 63 -14.32 9.99 -0.50
C LYS A 63 -13.10 10.90 -0.72
N SER A 64 -11.92 10.50 -0.23
CA SER A 64 -10.67 11.23 -0.42
C SER A 64 -10.23 11.23 -1.90
N ILE A 65 -10.17 10.06 -2.52
CA ILE A 65 -9.70 9.89 -3.91
C ILE A 65 -10.69 10.46 -4.92
N HIS A 66 -11.99 10.29 -4.69
CA HIS A 66 -13.02 10.68 -5.66
C HIS A 66 -13.63 12.07 -5.40
N LEU A 67 -12.91 12.92 -4.68
CA LEU A 67 -13.36 14.25 -4.28
C LEU A 67 -13.98 15.06 -5.43
N PHE A 68 -13.35 15.02 -6.61
CA PHE A 68 -13.75 15.80 -7.79
C PHE A 68 -14.72 15.08 -8.73
N ALA A 69 -15.08 13.84 -8.43
CA ALA A 69 -15.86 12.99 -9.31
C ALA A 69 -17.20 12.56 -8.70
N LYS A 70 -17.72 13.32 -7.71
CA LYS A 70 -18.90 12.93 -6.90
C LYS A 70 -20.11 12.49 -7.72
N GLU A 71 -20.48 13.24 -8.77
CA GLU A 71 -21.62 12.89 -9.62
C GLU A 71 -21.35 11.64 -10.46
N GLU A 72 -20.14 11.54 -11.03
CA GLU A 72 -19.73 10.38 -11.82
C GLU A 72 -19.69 9.11 -10.96
N THR A 73 -19.09 9.18 -9.77
CA THR A 73 -19.00 8.04 -8.86
C THR A 73 -20.37 7.62 -8.34
N GLN A 74 -21.24 8.57 -7.97
CA GLN A 74 -22.61 8.25 -7.60
C GLN A 74 -23.35 7.53 -8.74
N SER A 75 -23.23 8.01 -9.98
CA SER A 75 -23.81 7.36 -11.16
C SER A 75 -23.30 5.94 -11.38
N LYS A 76 -22.05 5.66 -11.04
CA LYS A 76 -21.48 4.30 -11.09
C LYS A 76 -22.04 3.44 -9.95
N LEU A 77 -22.02 3.93 -8.71
CA LEU A 77 -22.54 3.23 -7.53
C LEU A 77 -24.00 2.82 -7.69
N ASP A 78 -24.84 3.70 -8.25
CA ASP A 78 -26.27 3.41 -8.48
C ASP A 78 -26.53 2.25 -9.46
N LYS A 79 -25.54 1.89 -10.27
CA LYS A 79 -25.61 0.79 -11.24
C LYS A 79 -24.98 -0.50 -10.72
N LEU A 80 -24.20 -0.44 -9.65
CA LEU A 80 -23.54 -1.62 -9.08
C LEU A 80 -24.57 -2.51 -8.36
N PRO A 81 -24.41 -3.84 -8.44
CA PRO A 81 -25.21 -4.74 -7.62
C PRO A 81 -24.93 -4.52 -6.14
N ILE A 82 -26.00 -4.55 -5.33
CA ILE A 82 -25.91 -4.47 -3.87
C ILE A 82 -25.91 -5.89 -3.31
N ILE A 83 -25.02 -6.12 -2.35
CA ILE A 83 -24.93 -7.35 -1.56
C ILE A 83 -25.72 -7.14 -0.27
N ASP A 84 -26.60 -8.09 0.04
CA ASP A 84 -27.35 -8.09 1.30
C ASP A 84 -26.39 -8.19 2.50
N GLN A 85 -26.65 -7.45 3.58
CA GLN A 85 -25.84 -7.48 4.79
C GLN A 85 -25.82 -8.87 5.44
N ASP A 86 -26.87 -9.67 5.26
CA ASP A 86 -26.96 -11.04 5.76
C ASP A 86 -26.37 -12.06 4.77
N SER A 87 -25.76 -11.61 3.68
CA SER A 87 -25.21 -12.50 2.66
C SER A 87 -24.05 -13.35 3.22
N PRO A 88 -24.05 -14.69 3.01
CA PRO A 88 -22.97 -15.57 3.44
C PRO A 88 -21.59 -15.21 2.89
N ILE A 89 -21.52 -14.44 1.79
CA ILE A 89 -20.25 -13.95 1.25
C ILE A 89 -19.53 -13.02 2.25
N LEU A 90 -20.29 -12.29 3.06
CA LEU A 90 -19.75 -11.35 4.05
C LEU A 90 -19.23 -12.06 5.31
N ALA A 91 -19.54 -13.35 5.49
CA ALA A 91 -18.99 -14.19 6.55
C ALA A 91 -17.71 -14.92 6.13
N LYS A 92 -17.19 -14.70 4.92
CA LYS A 92 -15.95 -15.32 4.45
C LYS A 92 -14.72 -14.69 5.14
N PRO A 93 -13.60 -15.44 5.27
CA PRO A 93 -12.35 -14.90 5.78
C PRO A 93 -11.91 -13.65 5.00
N ASN A 94 -11.26 -12.71 5.70
CA ASN A 94 -10.77 -11.43 5.16
C ASN A 94 -11.87 -10.49 4.64
N VAL A 95 -13.14 -10.74 4.99
CA VAL A 95 -14.21 -9.74 4.91
C VAL A 95 -14.38 -9.11 6.27
N PHE A 96 -13.88 -7.88 6.39
CA PHE A 96 -13.91 -7.09 7.62
C PHE A 96 -15.26 -6.39 7.70
N THR A 97 -16.17 -6.95 8.51
CA THR A 97 -17.44 -6.31 8.83
C THR A 97 -17.22 -5.16 9.83
N ALA A 98 -18.22 -4.28 9.94
CA ALA A 98 -18.20 -3.06 10.78
C ALA A 98 -17.81 -3.29 12.25
N ASP A 99 -17.90 -4.53 12.73
CA ASP A 99 -17.65 -4.90 14.13
C ASP A 99 -16.16 -5.16 14.42
N LEU A 100 -15.33 -5.31 13.38
CA LEU A 100 -13.88 -5.58 13.50
C LEU A 100 -13.00 -4.33 13.34
N VAL A 101 -13.56 -3.25 12.80
CA VAL A 101 -12.87 -1.98 12.63
C VAL A 101 -13.87 -0.89 13.03
N PRO A 102 -13.54 -0.01 14.01
CA PRO A 102 -14.43 1.07 14.42
C PRO A 102 -14.92 1.76 13.16
N PRO A 103 -16.24 1.84 12.97
CA PRO A 103 -16.74 2.31 11.71
C PRO A 103 -16.20 3.73 11.54
N THR A 104 -15.66 4.00 10.35
CA THR A 104 -15.31 5.36 9.94
C THR A 104 -16.49 6.32 10.09
N THR A 105 -17.70 5.80 10.35
CA THR A 105 -18.91 6.52 10.75
C THR A 105 -18.78 7.32 12.06
N GLY A 106 -17.75 7.10 12.87
CA GLY A 106 -17.47 7.91 14.07
C GLY A 106 -16.58 9.11 13.82
N ARG A 107 -15.68 9.06 12.82
CA ARG A 107 -14.91 10.22 12.38
C ARG A 107 -15.79 11.03 11.44
N GLU A 108 -16.09 12.27 11.82
CA GLU A 108 -16.78 13.19 10.92
C GLU A 108 -15.88 13.44 9.70
N ILE A 109 -16.27 12.90 8.54
CA ILE A 109 -15.56 13.12 7.26
C ILE A 109 -16.00 14.47 6.65
N ASP A 110 -17.06 15.09 7.15
CA ASP A 110 -17.58 16.35 6.61
C ASP A 110 -17.42 17.50 7.61
N THR A 111 -16.20 17.66 8.16
CA THR A 111 -15.88 18.78 9.04
C THR A 111 -15.69 20.10 8.27
N PRO A 112 -15.84 21.27 8.93
CA PRO A 112 -15.51 22.56 8.34
C PRO A 112 -14.08 22.63 7.78
N PHE A 113 -13.11 22.06 8.49
CA PHE A 113 -11.72 22.03 8.03
C PHE A 113 -11.55 21.22 6.74
N GLN A 114 -12.19 20.06 6.62
CA GLN A 114 -12.17 19.31 5.37
C GLN A 114 -12.86 20.07 4.25
N ALA A 115 -13.97 20.77 4.52
CA ALA A 115 -14.62 21.61 3.52
C ALA A 115 -13.68 22.72 3.00
N ASP A 116 -12.93 23.37 3.89
CA ASP A 116 -11.93 24.38 3.51
C ASP A 116 -10.79 23.80 2.66
N LEU A 117 -10.26 22.62 3.03
CA LEU A 117 -9.25 21.92 2.24
C LEU A 117 -9.79 21.55 0.85
N ARG A 118 -11.01 21.03 0.76
CA ARG A 118 -11.66 20.72 -0.53
C ARG A 118 -11.79 21.98 -1.37
N ALA A 119 -12.21 23.10 -0.79
CA ALA A 119 -12.29 24.38 -1.49
C ALA A 119 -10.91 24.88 -1.98
N MET A 120 -9.85 24.68 -1.19
CA MET A 120 -8.47 24.96 -1.63
C MET A 120 -8.06 24.11 -2.84
N LEU A 121 -8.31 22.81 -2.79
CA LEU A 121 -7.96 21.90 -3.87
C LEU A 121 -8.77 22.19 -5.14
N THR A 122 -10.07 22.46 -5.05
CA THR A 122 -10.92 22.84 -6.20
C THR A 122 -10.47 24.13 -6.87
N ARG A 123 -9.90 25.09 -6.13
CA ARG A 123 -9.31 26.30 -6.72
C ARG A 123 -8.00 26.02 -7.45
N ARG A 124 -7.25 25.01 -7.03
CA ARG A 124 -5.91 24.69 -7.56
C ARG A 124 -5.95 23.71 -8.75
N PHE A 125 -6.85 22.73 -8.70
CA PHE A 125 -6.97 21.65 -9.68
C PHE A 125 -8.28 21.82 -10.45
N THR A 126 -8.16 22.20 -11.72
CA THR A 126 -9.28 22.61 -12.59
C THR A 126 -9.56 21.62 -13.71
N SER A 127 -8.59 20.79 -14.06
CA SER A 127 -8.67 19.75 -15.09
C SER A 127 -8.32 18.37 -14.52
N ARG A 128 -8.66 17.29 -15.23
CA ARG A 128 -8.32 15.92 -14.83
C ARG A 128 -6.81 15.68 -14.90
N GLU A 129 -6.16 16.37 -15.82
CA GLU A 129 -4.72 16.33 -16.08
C GLU A 129 -3.93 16.99 -14.94
N ASP A 130 -4.52 17.96 -14.24
CA ASP A 130 -3.87 18.64 -13.11
C ASP A 130 -3.57 17.69 -11.94
N PHE A 131 -4.29 16.55 -11.85
CA PHE A 131 -4.07 15.52 -10.84
C PHE A 131 -2.99 14.49 -11.21
N LYS A 132 -2.38 14.64 -12.40
CA LYS A 132 -1.35 13.72 -12.90
C LYS A 132 0.03 14.35 -12.90
N ALA A 133 1.06 13.52 -12.96
CA ALA A 133 2.43 13.98 -12.95
C ALA A 133 2.72 14.89 -14.17
N PRO A 134 3.14 16.16 -13.94
CA PRO A 134 3.52 17.06 -15.01
C PRO A 134 4.85 16.62 -15.65
N ALA A 135 5.20 17.22 -16.80
CA ALA A 135 6.39 16.86 -17.56
C ALA A 135 7.70 16.98 -16.74
N ASP A 136 7.83 17.99 -15.90
CA ASP A 136 9.03 18.16 -15.05
C ASP A 136 9.13 17.07 -13.98
N HIS A 137 8.00 16.55 -13.50
CA HIS A 137 8.00 15.41 -12.59
C HIS A 137 8.52 14.15 -13.30
N TRP A 138 8.09 13.89 -14.55
CA TRP A 138 8.62 12.79 -15.37
C TRP A 138 10.14 12.89 -15.62
N VAL A 139 10.66 14.11 -15.79
CA VAL A 139 12.12 14.32 -15.90
C VAL A 139 12.82 13.91 -14.60
N ARG A 140 12.29 14.27 -13.44
CA ARG A 140 12.85 13.88 -12.13
C ARG A 140 12.82 12.37 -11.92
N ILE A 141 11.71 11.70 -12.29
CA ILE A 141 11.62 10.24 -12.29
C ILE A 141 12.71 9.63 -13.17
N GLY A 142 12.87 10.13 -14.40
CA GLY A 142 13.88 9.65 -15.34
C GLY A 142 15.31 9.79 -14.81
N LEU A 143 15.64 10.93 -14.21
CA LEU A 143 16.95 11.17 -13.60
C LEU A 143 17.19 10.25 -12.39
N ALA A 144 16.21 10.11 -11.50
CA ALA A 144 16.31 9.22 -10.34
C ALA A 144 16.44 7.74 -10.76
N ALA A 145 15.72 7.33 -11.80
CA ALA A 145 15.79 5.99 -12.37
C ALA A 145 17.17 5.70 -12.99
N ALA A 146 17.72 6.65 -13.75
CA ALA A 146 19.06 6.52 -14.33
C ALA A 146 20.14 6.43 -13.25
N ALA A 147 20.06 7.27 -12.21
CA ALA A 147 20.99 7.23 -11.08
C ALA A 147 20.87 5.91 -10.29
N THR A 148 19.66 5.41 -10.08
CA THR A 148 19.41 4.14 -9.41
C THR A 148 19.97 2.97 -10.23
N ALA A 149 19.77 2.97 -11.55
CA ALA A 149 20.35 1.97 -12.45
C ALA A 149 21.89 2.01 -12.45
N TYR A 150 22.49 3.20 -12.42
CA TYR A 150 23.94 3.35 -12.27
C TYR A 150 24.45 2.74 -10.95
N CYS A 151 23.79 3.03 -9.82
CA CYS A 151 24.17 2.47 -8.52
C CYS A 151 24.01 0.94 -8.47
N TRP A 152 22.94 0.39 -9.03
CA TRP A 152 22.76 -1.06 -9.14
C TRP A 152 23.80 -1.72 -10.03
N ASN A 153 24.16 -1.09 -11.16
CA ASN A 153 25.25 -1.58 -12.00
C ASN A 153 26.59 -1.56 -11.25
N GLY A 154 26.87 -0.51 -10.48
CA GLY A 154 28.06 -0.45 -9.64
C GLY A 154 28.06 -1.55 -8.57
N TRP A 155 26.95 -1.76 -7.87
CA TRP A 155 26.78 -2.84 -6.90
C TRP A 155 27.03 -4.23 -7.52
N LEU A 156 26.53 -4.48 -8.73
CA LEU A 156 26.79 -5.73 -9.46
C LEU A 156 28.29 -5.97 -9.72
N HIS A 157 29.08 -4.91 -9.86
CA HIS A 157 30.53 -4.98 -10.13
C HIS A 157 31.38 -4.76 -8.87
N GLY A 158 30.78 -4.71 -7.68
CA GLY A 158 31.51 -4.51 -6.42
C GLY A 158 32.02 -3.09 -6.19
N ASP A 159 31.45 -2.09 -6.87
CA ASP A 159 31.78 -0.69 -6.63
C ASP A 159 31.23 -0.24 -5.25
N VAL A 160 32.17 0.07 -4.36
CA VAL A 160 31.90 0.48 -2.97
C VAL A 160 31.15 1.81 -2.92
N ALA A 161 31.52 2.79 -3.75
CA ALA A 161 30.92 4.11 -3.73
C ALA A 161 29.49 4.08 -4.28
N ALA A 162 29.27 3.35 -5.38
CA ALA A 162 27.95 3.14 -5.96
C ALA A 162 27.03 2.41 -4.96
N THR A 163 27.54 1.38 -4.29
CA THR A 163 26.81 0.65 -3.26
C THR A 163 26.50 1.53 -2.04
N ALA A 164 27.47 2.32 -1.58
CA ALA A 164 27.27 3.25 -0.47
C ALA A 164 26.13 4.23 -0.75
N ALA A 165 26.07 4.77 -1.97
CA ALA A 165 25.04 5.73 -2.39
C ALA A 165 23.68 5.08 -2.71
N LEU A 166 23.64 3.79 -3.02
CA LEU A 166 22.48 3.08 -3.56
C LEU A 166 21.19 3.28 -2.73
N PRO A 167 21.18 3.12 -1.40
CA PRO A 167 19.95 3.27 -0.62
C PRO A 167 19.31 4.66 -0.75
N LEU A 168 20.11 5.72 -0.71
CA LEU A 168 19.61 7.09 -0.83
C LEU A 168 19.06 7.36 -2.22
N VAL A 169 19.81 6.97 -3.26
CA VAL A 169 19.41 7.21 -4.65
C VAL A 169 18.14 6.42 -4.99
N HIS A 170 18.06 5.17 -4.54
CA HIS A 170 16.87 4.35 -4.73
C HIS A 170 15.68 4.89 -3.94
N TRP A 171 15.89 5.38 -2.70
CA TRP A 171 14.82 6.01 -1.93
C TRP A 171 14.25 7.24 -2.66
N ILE A 172 15.10 8.07 -3.26
CA ILE A 172 14.65 9.23 -4.05
C ILE A 172 13.74 8.78 -5.21
N LEU A 173 14.09 7.70 -5.92
CA LEU A 173 13.24 7.14 -6.96
C LEU A 173 11.90 6.66 -6.38
N ALA A 174 11.94 5.82 -5.35
CA ALA A 174 10.77 5.12 -4.84
C ALA A 174 9.80 6.04 -4.08
N ALA A 175 10.30 6.99 -3.29
CA ALA A 175 9.48 7.94 -2.53
C ALA A 175 8.64 8.86 -3.45
N HIS A 176 9.10 9.16 -4.66
CA HIS A 176 8.35 9.97 -5.62
C HIS A 176 7.58 9.10 -6.62
N THR A 177 8.18 8.00 -7.10
CA THR A 177 7.61 7.20 -8.18
C THR A 177 6.67 6.13 -7.64
N CYS A 178 7.16 5.25 -6.77
CA CYS A 178 6.36 4.13 -6.29
C CYS A 178 5.18 4.62 -5.45
N HIS A 179 5.44 5.55 -4.52
CA HIS A 179 4.40 6.13 -3.68
C HIS A 179 3.26 6.70 -4.55
N GLU A 180 3.55 7.62 -5.46
CA GLU A 180 2.53 8.22 -6.35
C GLU A 180 1.88 7.20 -7.30
N ALA A 181 2.64 6.24 -7.81
CA ALA A 181 2.11 5.17 -8.64
C ALA A 181 1.05 4.34 -7.88
N THR A 182 1.28 4.05 -6.60
CA THR A 182 0.32 3.31 -5.77
C THR A 182 -0.97 4.10 -5.54
N HIS A 183 -0.91 5.43 -5.58
CA HIS A 183 -2.08 6.33 -5.56
C HIS A 183 -2.70 6.55 -6.95
N SER A 184 -2.16 5.95 -8.00
CA SER A 184 -2.55 6.17 -9.40
C SER A 184 -2.48 7.63 -9.84
N THR A 185 -1.55 8.41 -9.29
CA THR A 185 -1.41 9.86 -9.59
C THR A 185 -0.35 10.17 -10.63
N LEU A 186 0.40 9.20 -11.15
CA LEU A 186 1.42 9.49 -12.17
C LEU A 186 0.82 9.70 -13.56
N SER A 187 -0.04 8.77 -14.00
CA SER A 187 -0.55 8.75 -15.38
C SER A 187 -2.06 8.50 -15.43
N THR A 188 -2.70 8.93 -16.52
CA THR A 188 -4.05 8.48 -16.88
C THR A 188 -4.08 7.05 -17.42
N ASN A 189 -2.93 6.49 -17.81
CA ASN A 189 -2.80 5.08 -18.17
C ASN A 189 -2.54 4.25 -16.90
N GLU A 190 -3.51 3.41 -16.53
CA GLU A 190 -3.43 2.54 -15.35
C GLU A 190 -2.22 1.60 -15.36
N HIS A 191 -1.76 1.15 -16.54
CA HIS A 191 -0.63 0.24 -16.64
C HIS A 191 0.69 0.93 -16.29
N VAL A 192 0.81 2.23 -16.58
CA VAL A 192 1.99 3.01 -16.20
C VAL A 192 2.10 3.07 -14.67
N ASN A 193 0.99 3.38 -13.98
CA ASN A 193 0.95 3.36 -12.51
C ASN A 193 1.22 1.93 -11.97
N TYR A 194 0.56 0.92 -12.55
CA TYR A 194 0.72 -0.47 -12.12
C TYR A 194 2.16 -1.00 -12.22
N TRP A 195 2.94 -0.58 -13.21
CA TRP A 195 4.33 -1.02 -13.32
C TRP A 195 5.29 -0.16 -12.51
N LEU A 196 5.04 1.15 -12.40
CA LEU A 196 5.92 2.06 -11.66
C LEU A 196 5.83 1.87 -10.14
N GLN A 197 4.77 1.28 -9.61
CA GLN A 197 4.74 0.87 -8.19
C GLN A 197 5.80 -0.20 -7.84
N PHE A 198 6.37 -0.91 -8.83
CA PHE A 198 7.41 -1.91 -8.56
C PHE A 198 8.81 -1.28 -8.42
N THR A 199 8.98 0.03 -8.61
CA THR A 199 10.29 0.69 -8.44
C THR A 199 10.77 0.70 -6.98
N ALA A 200 9.93 0.34 -6.00
CA ALA A 200 10.34 0.10 -4.62
C ALA A 200 11.12 -1.22 -4.42
N HIS A 201 10.96 -2.19 -5.33
CA HIS A 201 11.80 -3.39 -5.32
C HIS A 201 13.24 -3.04 -5.75
N PRO A 202 14.26 -3.78 -5.30
CA PRO A 202 14.17 -4.93 -4.38
C PRO A 202 14.27 -4.62 -2.88
N ILE A 203 14.64 -3.41 -2.46
CA ILE A 203 15.15 -3.15 -1.10
C ILE A 203 14.28 -2.25 -0.22
N MET A 204 13.13 -1.74 -0.67
CA MET A 204 12.32 -0.83 0.14
C MET A 204 11.08 -1.51 0.75
N PHE A 205 10.20 -2.06 -0.08
CA PHE A 205 9.06 -2.87 0.34
C PHE A 205 8.52 -3.70 -0.82
N ASN A 206 7.77 -4.75 -0.50
CA ASN A 206 6.99 -5.49 -1.49
C ASN A 206 5.64 -4.80 -1.74
N VAL A 207 5.35 -4.48 -2.99
CA VAL A 207 4.17 -3.67 -3.34
C VAL A 207 2.82 -4.34 -3.00
N TYR A 208 2.77 -5.68 -3.02
CA TYR A 208 1.55 -6.41 -2.66
C TYR A 208 1.19 -6.29 -1.19
N VAL A 209 2.17 -5.98 -0.35
CA VAL A 209 2.01 -5.76 1.09
C VAL A 209 1.87 -4.28 1.40
N TRP A 210 2.61 -3.43 0.69
CA TRP A 210 2.56 -1.98 0.83
C TRP A 210 1.16 -1.40 0.59
N ILE A 211 0.45 -1.82 -0.47
CA ILE A 211 -0.86 -1.21 -0.77
C ILE A 211 -1.91 -1.47 0.33
N PRO A 212 -2.12 -2.71 0.83
CA PRO A 212 -2.99 -2.96 1.98
C PRO A 212 -2.57 -2.16 3.22
N GLN A 213 -1.26 -2.06 3.45
CA GLN A 213 -0.68 -1.42 4.63
C GLN A 213 -0.87 0.10 4.57
N HIS A 214 -0.35 0.72 3.51
CA HIS A 214 -0.30 2.15 3.36
C HIS A 214 -1.63 2.75 2.89
N LEU A 215 -2.20 2.25 1.78
CA LEU A 215 -3.42 2.84 1.23
C LEU A 215 -4.64 2.49 2.07
N ILE A 216 -4.83 1.21 2.36
CA ILE A 216 -6.10 0.76 2.94
C ILE A 216 -6.15 0.92 4.47
N SER A 217 -5.01 0.83 5.16
CA SER A 217 -4.95 1.11 6.61
C SER A 217 -4.46 2.54 6.87
N HIS A 218 -3.22 2.88 6.52
CA HIS A 218 -2.64 4.18 6.91
C HIS A 218 -3.40 5.41 6.38
N HIS A 219 -3.76 5.51 5.10
CA HIS A 219 -4.50 6.69 4.60
C HIS A 219 -5.93 6.78 5.12
N GLN A 220 -6.51 5.67 5.58
CA GLN A 220 -7.85 5.65 6.17
C GLN A 220 -7.83 5.99 7.66
N TYR A 221 -6.79 5.55 8.36
CA TYR A 221 -6.69 5.61 9.82
C TYR A 221 -5.45 6.38 10.30
N THR A 222 -4.93 7.30 9.48
CA THR A 222 -3.63 7.94 9.67
C THR A 222 -3.34 8.29 11.13
N ASN A 223 -2.26 7.71 11.63
CA ASN A 223 -1.74 7.85 12.98
C ASN A 223 -2.66 7.38 14.12
N ASP A 224 -3.68 6.57 13.84
CA ASP A 224 -4.47 5.90 14.87
C ASP A 224 -3.73 4.65 15.36
N PRO A 225 -3.27 4.60 16.62
CA PRO A 225 -2.43 3.49 17.12
C PRO A 225 -3.13 2.13 17.09
N ASN A 226 -4.46 2.08 17.02
CA ASN A 226 -5.20 0.83 17.02
C ASN A 226 -5.51 0.32 15.61
N LEU A 227 -5.50 1.19 14.60
CA LEU A 227 -6.03 0.91 13.26
C LEU A 227 -5.03 1.14 12.13
N ASP A 228 -4.03 1.98 12.37
CA ASP A 228 -2.95 2.27 11.43
C ASP A 228 -1.78 1.32 11.68
N VAL A 229 -1.59 0.39 10.75
CA VAL A 229 -0.47 -0.55 10.77
C VAL A 229 0.89 0.12 10.57
N ASP A 230 0.93 1.30 9.93
CA ASP A 230 2.18 2.01 9.65
C ASP A 230 2.77 2.56 10.94
N VAL A 231 2.01 2.73 12.03
CA VAL A 231 2.55 3.30 13.27
C VAL A 231 3.09 2.30 14.28
N HIS A 232 3.05 1.00 13.99
CA HIS A 232 3.50 -0.06 14.90
C HIS A 232 5.02 -0.26 14.91
N HIS A 233 5.76 0.80 15.21
CA HIS A 233 7.21 0.78 15.29
C HIS A 233 7.72 0.44 16.70
N PHE A 234 8.95 -0.07 16.79
CA PHE A 234 9.59 -0.47 18.05
C PHE A 234 10.44 0.67 18.64
N ALA A 235 10.54 0.75 19.96
CA ALA A 235 11.50 1.67 20.60
C ALA A 235 12.96 1.23 20.32
N PRO A 236 13.93 2.17 20.21
CA PRO A 236 13.80 3.64 20.22
C PRO A 236 13.40 4.30 18.89
N ALA A 237 12.97 3.56 17.86
CA ALA A 237 12.52 4.22 16.61
C ALA A 237 11.34 5.15 16.88
N LEU A 238 10.45 4.75 17.81
CA LEU A 238 9.23 5.48 18.16
C LEU A 238 9.51 6.91 18.63
N LEU A 239 9.12 7.90 17.82
CA LEU A 239 9.28 9.33 18.14
C LEU A 239 8.01 9.96 18.73
N SER A 240 6.83 9.47 18.36
CA SER A 240 5.56 10.01 18.85
C SER A 240 5.30 9.58 20.30
N GLN A 241 4.90 10.53 21.15
CA GLN A 241 4.54 10.25 22.56
C GLN A 241 3.14 9.65 22.70
N GLU A 242 2.28 9.86 21.70
CA GLU A 242 0.90 9.37 21.66
C GLU A 242 0.80 7.90 21.23
N GLN A 243 1.91 7.33 20.73
CA GLN A 243 1.99 5.93 20.34
C GLN A 243 2.56 5.13 21.51
N PRO A 244 1.79 4.18 22.08
CA PRO A 244 2.32 3.33 23.14
C PRO A 244 3.33 2.32 22.56
N PRO A 245 4.42 2.02 23.28
CA PRO A 245 5.31 0.93 22.90
C PRO A 245 4.55 -0.40 22.92
N LEU A 246 4.63 -1.17 21.83
CA LEU A 246 3.93 -2.46 21.66
C LEU A 246 4.04 -3.42 22.85
N ASP A 247 5.27 -3.70 23.32
CA ASP A 247 5.50 -4.45 24.55
C ASP A 247 6.89 -4.06 25.13
N PRO A 248 7.01 -3.81 26.45
CA PRO A 248 8.29 -3.48 27.09
C PRO A 248 9.40 -4.52 26.88
N GLU A 249 9.08 -5.82 26.72
CA GLU A 249 10.10 -6.85 26.53
C GLU A 249 10.70 -6.84 25.11
N SER A 250 9.86 -6.59 24.11
CA SER A 250 10.22 -6.51 22.69
C SER A 250 10.71 -5.13 22.22
N ASN A 251 10.64 -4.12 23.09
CA ASN A 251 11.04 -2.72 22.86
C ASN A 251 12.36 -2.34 23.58
N ARG A 252 13.41 -3.13 23.35
CA ARG A 252 14.75 -2.86 23.90
C ARG A 252 15.64 -2.25 22.83
N GLY A 253 16.65 -1.47 23.20
CA GLY A 253 17.58 -0.86 22.23
C GLY A 253 18.23 -1.86 21.25
N TRP A 254 18.45 -3.12 21.68
CA TRP A 254 18.98 -4.17 20.80
C TRP A 254 17.96 -4.68 19.77
N THR A 255 16.66 -4.64 20.07
CA THR A 255 15.62 -5.02 19.09
C THR A 255 15.48 -3.97 18.00
N PHE A 256 15.82 -2.71 18.24
CA PHE A 256 15.93 -1.69 17.20
C PHE A 256 17.08 -1.93 16.22
N ALA A 257 18.24 -2.41 16.69
CA ALA A 257 19.32 -2.75 15.78
C ALA A 257 18.88 -3.83 14.77
N TRP A 258 18.12 -4.85 15.21
CA TRP A 258 17.62 -5.89 14.30
C TRP A 258 16.36 -5.49 13.53
N LYS A 259 15.38 -4.88 14.18
CA LYS A 259 14.07 -4.57 13.59
C LYS A 259 14.06 -3.24 12.84
N GLY A 260 14.81 -2.24 13.33
CA GLY A 260 14.95 -0.92 12.72
C GLY A 260 15.97 -0.90 11.59
N MET A 261 17.17 -1.48 11.78
CA MET A 261 18.18 -1.47 10.71
C MET A 261 17.96 -2.55 9.64
N LEU A 262 17.02 -3.49 9.82
CA LEU A 262 16.62 -4.45 8.79
C LEU A 262 15.10 -4.45 8.55
N THR A 263 14.41 -3.33 8.83
CA THR A 263 12.97 -3.21 8.59
C THR A 263 12.60 -3.59 7.16
N THR A 264 13.42 -3.21 6.19
CA THR A 264 13.12 -3.40 4.78
C THR A 264 13.26 -4.85 4.31
N VAL A 265 14.08 -5.68 4.99
CA VAL A 265 14.04 -7.15 4.82
C VAL A 265 12.68 -7.68 5.28
N GLY A 266 12.15 -7.11 6.35
CA GLY A 266 10.81 -7.36 6.85
C GLY A 266 9.74 -7.09 5.79
N THR A 267 9.70 -5.87 5.24
CA THR A 267 8.68 -5.45 4.29
C THR A 267 8.85 -6.06 2.89
N CYS A 268 10.06 -6.42 2.49
CA CYS A 268 10.34 -7.04 1.18
C CYS A 268 10.17 -8.56 1.17
N ILE A 269 10.40 -9.24 2.31
CA ILE A 269 10.48 -10.71 2.37
C ILE A 269 9.63 -11.28 3.51
N LEU A 270 9.88 -10.91 4.77
CA LEU A 270 9.23 -11.58 5.92
C LEU A 270 7.71 -11.39 5.94
N GLN A 271 7.24 -10.18 5.64
CA GLN A 271 5.81 -9.88 5.60
C GLN A 271 5.12 -10.51 4.39
N PRO A 272 5.64 -10.43 3.15
CA PRO A 272 5.12 -11.24 2.04
C PRO A 272 5.08 -12.74 2.33
N MET A 273 6.08 -13.32 3.00
CA MET A 273 6.06 -14.72 3.41
C MET A 273 4.95 -15.00 4.42
N ARG A 274 4.73 -14.13 5.41
CA ARG A 274 3.59 -14.26 6.34
C ARG A 274 2.26 -14.20 5.61
N THR A 275 2.12 -13.27 4.66
CA THR A 275 0.93 -13.15 3.81
C THR A 275 0.71 -14.41 2.96
N LEU A 276 1.77 -15.03 2.42
CA LEU A 276 1.67 -16.31 1.70
C LEU A 276 1.18 -17.47 2.57
N LEU A 277 1.60 -17.46 3.84
CA LEU A 277 1.26 -18.44 4.86
C LEU A 277 -0.09 -18.15 5.54
N ASP A 278 -0.83 -17.13 5.08
CA ASP A 278 -2.09 -16.68 5.66
C ASP A 278 -1.99 -16.43 7.18
N SER A 279 -0.80 -15.99 7.63
CA SER A 279 -0.52 -15.71 9.04
C SER A 279 -1.15 -14.39 9.47
N LYS A 280 -1.46 -14.26 10.77
CA LYS A 280 -1.92 -13.01 11.37
C LYS A 280 -0.94 -11.87 11.06
N THR A 281 -1.48 -10.68 10.79
CA THR A 281 -0.64 -9.48 10.70
C THR A 281 -0.09 -9.19 12.11
N PRO A 282 1.19 -8.83 12.27
CA PRO A 282 1.74 -8.51 13.59
C PRO A 282 0.86 -7.47 14.32
N ASN A 283 0.55 -7.73 15.59
CA ASN A 283 -0.33 -6.91 16.44
C ASN A 283 -1.83 -6.96 16.12
N PHE A 284 -2.27 -7.81 15.18
CA PHE A 284 -3.68 -8.01 14.87
C PHE A 284 -4.08 -9.46 15.08
N ASP A 285 -5.33 -9.66 15.50
CA ASP A 285 -5.89 -11.00 15.65
C ASP A 285 -6.20 -11.68 14.32
N GLU A 286 -6.22 -10.92 13.23
CA GLU A 286 -6.53 -11.36 11.88
C GLU A 286 -5.43 -10.95 10.90
N ASN A 287 -5.48 -11.52 9.69
CA ASN A 287 -4.63 -11.09 8.59
C ASN A 287 -5.28 -9.91 7.86
N ILE A 288 -4.96 -8.68 8.29
CA ILE A 288 -5.49 -7.45 7.69
C ILE A 288 -4.76 -7.03 6.39
N THR A 289 -3.66 -7.72 6.06
CA THR A 289 -2.88 -7.58 4.82
C THR A 289 -2.88 -8.88 3.99
N PRO A 290 -4.06 -9.42 3.63
CA PRO A 290 -4.16 -10.67 2.89
C PRO A 290 -3.67 -10.50 1.45
N ILE A 291 -3.47 -11.64 0.78
CA ILE A 291 -3.16 -11.63 -0.66
C ILE A 291 -4.31 -10.92 -1.40
N PRO A 292 -4.01 -9.92 -2.25
CA PRO A 292 -5.03 -9.21 -3.00
C PRO A 292 -5.81 -10.17 -3.91
N HIS A 293 -7.10 -9.92 -4.09
CA HIS A 293 -7.99 -10.85 -4.77
C HIS A 293 -7.57 -11.20 -6.22
N GLY A 294 -6.91 -10.26 -6.91
CA GLY A 294 -6.39 -10.43 -8.28
C GLY A 294 -4.95 -10.96 -8.35
N VAL A 295 -4.36 -11.36 -7.22
CA VAL A 295 -2.96 -11.78 -7.11
C VAL A 295 -2.90 -13.23 -6.63
N THR A 296 -2.16 -14.06 -7.36
CA THR A 296 -1.95 -15.46 -6.97
C THR A 296 -0.82 -15.60 -5.95
N LYS A 297 -0.84 -16.68 -5.16
CA LYS A 297 0.30 -17.06 -4.30
C LYS A 297 1.61 -17.15 -5.08
N ALA A 298 1.57 -17.65 -6.33
CA ALA A 298 2.75 -17.72 -7.19
C ALA A 298 3.30 -16.34 -7.57
N GLN A 299 2.43 -15.38 -7.91
CA GLN A 299 2.84 -14.00 -8.19
C GLN A 299 3.45 -13.32 -6.97
N LEU A 300 2.82 -13.46 -5.79
CA LEU A 300 3.39 -12.93 -4.55
C LEU A 300 4.74 -13.59 -4.22
N ALA A 301 4.87 -14.91 -4.38
CA ALA A 301 6.14 -15.60 -4.18
C ALA A 301 7.23 -15.10 -5.15
N LEU A 302 6.91 -14.98 -6.44
CA LEU A 302 7.85 -14.50 -7.46
C LEU A 302 8.27 -13.05 -7.21
N SER A 303 7.40 -12.22 -6.66
CA SER A 303 7.73 -10.81 -6.37
C SER A 303 8.84 -10.63 -5.33
N MET A 304 9.13 -11.65 -4.52
CA MET A 304 10.26 -11.63 -3.59
C MET A 304 11.60 -11.98 -4.25
N ALA A 305 11.60 -12.54 -5.47
CA ALA A 305 12.82 -13.00 -6.12
C ALA A 305 13.89 -11.90 -6.29
N PRO A 306 13.55 -10.65 -6.64
CA PRO A 306 14.53 -9.55 -6.68
C PRO A 306 15.20 -9.29 -5.32
N SER A 307 14.45 -9.39 -4.22
CA SER A 307 14.96 -9.20 -2.85
C SER A 307 15.88 -10.35 -2.45
N PHE A 308 15.52 -11.59 -2.76
CA PHE A 308 16.41 -12.73 -2.57
C PHE A 308 17.67 -12.64 -3.42
N PHE A 309 17.58 -12.11 -4.66
CA PHE A 309 18.75 -11.87 -5.49
C PHE A 309 19.74 -10.90 -4.81
N VAL A 310 19.26 -9.80 -4.22
CA VAL A 310 20.13 -8.86 -3.49
C VAL A 310 20.80 -9.50 -2.28
N LEU A 311 20.10 -10.36 -1.55
CA LEU A 311 20.69 -11.08 -0.40
C LEU A 311 21.73 -12.12 -0.83
N LEU A 312 21.46 -12.85 -1.91
CA LEU A 312 22.24 -14.04 -2.26
C LEU A 312 23.39 -13.74 -3.22
N TYR A 313 23.23 -12.78 -4.14
CA TYR A 313 24.23 -12.52 -5.18
C TYR A 313 25.63 -12.23 -4.64
N PRO A 314 25.82 -11.36 -3.61
CA PRO A 314 27.16 -11.06 -3.10
C PRO A 314 27.89 -12.29 -2.53
N LEU A 315 27.13 -13.21 -1.91
CA LEU A 315 27.65 -14.45 -1.35
C LEU A 315 28.22 -15.37 -2.43
N PHE A 316 27.64 -15.38 -3.62
CA PHE A 316 28.13 -16.20 -4.72
C PHE A 316 29.21 -15.49 -5.54
N ALA A 317 29.06 -14.18 -5.76
CA ALA A 317 29.93 -13.43 -6.66
C ALA A 317 31.24 -12.95 -6.02
N PHE A 318 31.25 -12.63 -4.71
CA PHE A 318 32.38 -11.96 -4.08
C PHE A 318 32.93 -12.70 -2.86
N LEU A 319 32.13 -13.49 -2.14
CA LEU A 319 32.59 -14.15 -0.90
C LEU A 319 33.87 -15.00 -1.06
N PRO A 320 34.07 -15.75 -2.17
CA PRO A 320 35.30 -16.55 -2.33
C PRO A 320 36.57 -15.71 -2.50
N SER A 321 36.47 -14.51 -3.06
CA SER A 321 37.61 -13.65 -3.40
C SER A 321 37.84 -12.52 -2.41
N ASP A 322 36.76 -11.89 -1.94
CA ASP A 322 36.78 -10.76 -1.02
C ASP A 322 35.58 -10.83 -0.06
N PRO A 323 35.74 -11.52 1.09
CA PRO A 323 34.67 -11.67 2.07
C PRO A 323 34.19 -10.34 2.67
N ALA A 324 35.07 -9.35 2.78
CA ALA A 324 34.70 -8.05 3.35
C ALA A 324 33.81 -7.26 2.39
N LEU A 325 34.17 -7.25 1.11
CA LEU A 325 33.34 -6.66 0.06
C LEU A 325 31.99 -7.40 -0.05
N ALA A 326 31.99 -8.74 -0.05
CA ALA A 326 30.77 -9.53 -0.09
C ALA A 326 29.79 -9.16 1.03
N ALA A 327 30.29 -9.08 2.27
CA ALA A 327 29.50 -8.69 3.43
C ALA A 327 28.95 -7.25 3.29
N PHE A 328 29.76 -6.31 2.79
CA PHE A 328 29.31 -4.93 2.56
C PHE A 328 28.20 -4.86 1.50
N LEU A 329 28.40 -5.50 0.35
CA LEU A 329 27.43 -5.54 -0.75
C LEU A 329 26.12 -6.23 -0.33
N GLU A 330 26.19 -7.25 0.53
CA GLU A 330 25.02 -7.94 1.06
C GLU A 330 24.26 -7.07 2.07
N VAL A 331 24.95 -6.54 3.07
CA VAL A 331 24.31 -5.94 4.25
C VAL A 331 23.92 -4.48 4.03
N TRP A 332 24.78 -3.69 3.38
CA TRP A 332 24.59 -2.24 3.31
C TRP A 332 23.30 -1.80 2.59
N PRO A 333 22.90 -2.39 1.43
CA PRO A 333 21.66 -1.99 0.76
C PRO A 333 20.44 -2.04 1.69
N TRP A 334 20.36 -3.07 2.54
CA TRP A 334 19.27 -3.26 3.50
C TRP A 334 19.40 -2.33 4.70
N VAL A 335 20.60 -2.19 5.26
CA VAL A 335 20.83 -1.32 6.43
C VAL A 335 20.58 0.14 6.07
N GLY A 336 21.20 0.63 5.00
CA GLY A 336 21.03 2.00 4.55
C GLY A 336 19.58 2.31 4.19
N MET A 337 18.88 1.41 3.50
CA MET A 337 17.48 1.65 3.13
C MET A 337 16.58 1.61 4.36
N SER A 338 16.81 0.69 5.31
CA SER A 338 16.01 0.63 6.53
C SER A 338 16.22 1.85 7.42
N MET A 339 17.45 2.36 7.53
CA MET A 339 17.72 3.60 8.26
C MET A 339 16.93 4.78 7.68
N ILE A 340 16.93 4.92 6.34
CA ILE A 340 16.16 5.97 5.67
C ILE A 340 14.66 5.75 5.88
N TRP A 341 14.18 4.52 5.67
CA TRP A 341 12.78 4.13 5.87
C TRP A 341 12.29 4.49 7.26
N THR A 342 12.96 3.98 8.30
CA THR A 342 12.60 4.21 9.69
C THR A 342 12.66 5.70 10.04
N ALA A 343 13.67 6.44 9.59
CA ALA A 343 13.74 7.87 9.85
C ALA A 343 12.56 8.63 9.21
N MET A 344 12.22 8.32 7.96
CA MET A 344 11.15 9.00 7.23
C MET A 344 9.76 8.65 7.77
N THR A 345 9.49 7.37 8.06
CA THR A 345 8.21 6.97 8.65
C THR A 345 8.05 7.60 10.02
N GLN A 346 9.08 7.53 10.88
CA GLN A 346 9.00 8.08 12.23
C GLN A 346 8.79 9.58 12.26
N THR A 347 9.51 10.33 11.41
CA THR A 347 9.31 11.78 11.31
C THR A 347 7.92 12.13 10.78
N SER A 348 7.38 11.34 9.86
CA SER A 348 6.02 11.53 9.31
C SER A 348 4.90 11.25 10.33
N HIS A 349 5.19 10.46 11.36
CA HIS A 349 4.23 10.10 12.42
C HIS A 349 4.38 10.92 13.71
N ILE A 350 5.24 11.95 13.73
CA ILE A 350 5.32 12.86 14.88
C ILE A 350 4.00 13.64 14.97
N GLN A 351 3.21 13.32 16.00
CA GLN A 351 2.04 14.11 16.35
C GLN A 351 2.48 15.23 17.30
N GLN A 352 2.19 16.48 16.93
CA GLN A 352 2.21 17.58 17.88
C GLN A 352 0.86 17.61 18.60
N GLN A 353 0.87 17.97 19.89
CA GLN A 353 -0.37 18.34 20.57
C GLN A 353 -0.88 19.63 19.91
N CYS A 354 -1.89 19.50 19.06
CA CYS A 354 -2.56 20.61 18.39
C CYS A 354 -3.77 21.07 19.20
#